data_AF-A0A9C8GMG3-F1
#
_entry.id   AF-A0A9C8GMG3-F1
#
_cell.length_a   1.000
_cell.length_b   1.000
_cell.length_c   1.000
_cell.angle_alpha   90.00
_cell.angle_beta   90.00
_cell.angle_gamma   90.00
#
_symmetry.space_group_name_H-M   'P 1'
#
loop_
_entity.id
_entity.type
_entity.pdbx_description
1 polymer ?
#
loop_
_entity_poly.entity_id
_entity_poly.type
_entity_poly.pdbx_seq_one_letter_code
_entity_poly.pdbx_strand_id
1 'polypeptide(L)'
;MKVAVASMGTIPEAWVGIRFGRCSQFLVFDLETTETPPSDFVIVSVPPSAEEAAQAKDPARVSLAAIRAIAEQGVSVVITGHIKDICHETLLNLGIDVIDGVEGMTVQEAIERYRATGLETPQSRVGLPTRIAVAAQGEGLETPLEINFSTCSAFILVDPITMAWEVIQIDPRTASEREEDINVEGIRTVVQSGATVLITPHIHPECCMALRALAISVYLAPEGVTVREAVERYEQGELKESLTTPFNFTDTGDKA
;
A
#
# COMPACT_ATOMS: atom_id res chain seq x y z
N MET A 1 24.19 -0.92 -11.32
CA MET A 1 23.64 0.40 -10.94
C MET A 1 22.46 0.15 -10.03
N LYS A 2 22.43 0.76 -8.84
CA LYS A 2 21.39 0.50 -7.84
C LYS A 2 20.30 1.56 -7.80
N VAL A 3 19.05 1.12 -7.78
CA VAL A 3 17.87 1.99 -7.72
C VAL A 3 17.04 1.60 -6.51
N ALA A 4 16.73 2.57 -5.66
CA ALA A 4 15.81 2.38 -4.53
C ALA A 4 14.42 2.87 -4.90
N VAL A 5 13.40 2.12 -4.52
CA VAL A 5 12.00 2.52 -4.66
C VAL A 5 11.37 2.59 -3.28
N ALA A 6 10.79 3.73 -2.93
CA ALA A 6 9.95 3.84 -1.74
C ALA A 6 8.77 2.88 -1.87
N SER A 7 8.45 2.13 -0.81
CA SER A 7 7.46 1.06 -0.86
C SER A 7 6.53 1.09 0.33
N MET A 8 5.28 0.71 0.07
CA MET A 8 4.25 0.47 1.09
C MET A 8 4.26 -0.96 1.62
N GLY A 9 5.20 -1.79 1.15
CA GLY A 9 5.37 -3.16 1.59
C GLY A 9 6.78 -3.67 1.35
N THR A 10 6.97 -4.98 1.50
CA THR A 10 8.29 -5.64 1.42
C THR A 10 8.44 -6.53 0.17
N ILE A 11 7.47 -6.48 -0.74
CA ILE A 11 7.44 -7.26 -1.99
C ILE A 11 7.34 -6.33 -3.21
N PRO A 12 7.81 -6.73 -4.40
CA PRO A 12 7.75 -5.91 -5.61
C PRO A 12 6.32 -5.53 -6.06
N GLU A 13 5.33 -6.35 -5.73
CA GLU A 13 3.92 -6.10 -6.03
C GLU A 13 3.29 -5.05 -5.09
N ALA A 14 4.01 -4.65 -4.03
CA ALA A 14 3.55 -3.57 -3.17
C ALA A 14 3.55 -2.24 -3.93
N TRP A 15 2.66 -1.34 -3.52
CA TRP A 15 2.56 0.00 -4.12
C TRP A 15 3.78 0.85 -3.81
N VAL A 16 4.14 1.72 -4.77
CA VAL A 16 5.15 2.74 -4.55
C VAL A 16 4.71 3.66 -3.42
N GLY A 17 5.64 3.95 -2.51
CA GLY A 17 5.44 4.81 -1.37
C GLY A 17 5.08 6.24 -1.76
N ILE A 18 3.92 6.69 -1.30
CA ILE A 18 3.32 7.99 -1.67
C ILE A 18 4.10 9.15 -1.07
N ARG A 19 4.61 9.04 0.16
CA ARG A 19 5.32 10.12 0.84
C ARG A 19 6.65 9.62 1.37
N PHE A 20 7.74 10.00 0.71
CA PHE A 20 9.11 9.58 1.07
C PHE A 20 9.41 9.69 2.57
N GLY A 21 9.00 10.78 3.21
CA GLY A 21 9.23 11.01 4.64
C GLY A 21 8.44 10.09 5.59
N ARG A 22 7.39 9.42 5.10
CA ARG A 22 6.56 8.49 5.89
C ARG A 22 6.79 7.03 5.53
N CYS A 23 7.44 6.75 4.41
CA CYS A 23 7.76 5.39 4.01
C CYS A 23 8.75 4.76 4.99
N SER A 24 8.39 3.60 5.52
CA SER A 24 9.26 2.81 6.39
C SER A 24 10.06 1.75 5.62
N GLN A 25 9.80 1.56 4.33
CA GLN A 25 10.42 0.51 3.52
C GLN A 25 10.89 1.06 2.18
N PHE A 26 12.07 0.60 1.75
CA PHE A 26 12.59 0.82 0.41
C PHE A 26 13.06 -0.51 -0.18
N LEU A 27 12.72 -0.78 -1.44
CA LEU A 27 13.26 -1.93 -2.17
C LEU A 27 14.38 -1.42 -3.07
N VAL A 28 15.58 -1.99 -2.91
CA VAL A 28 16.77 -1.63 -3.66
C VAL A 28 17.09 -2.72 -4.66
N PHE A 29 17.05 -2.37 -5.95
CA PHE A 29 17.31 -3.27 -7.06
C PHE A 29 18.66 -2.98 -7.68
N ASP A 30 19.41 -4.01 -8.03
CA ASP A 30 20.57 -3.87 -8.92
C ASP A 30 20.16 -4.12 -10.37
N LEU A 31 20.20 -3.06 -11.17
CA LEU A 31 19.79 -3.09 -12.57
C LEU A 31 20.86 -3.66 -13.51
N GLU A 32 22.01 -4.12 -12.98
CA GLU A 32 22.96 -4.91 -13.77
C GLU A 32 22.44 -6.32 -14.08
N THR A 33 21.45 -6.79 -13.32
CA THR A 33 20.76 -8.05 -13.59
C THR A 33 19.82 -7.91 -14.78
N THR A 34 19.98 -8.78 -15.79
CA THR A 34 19.13 -8.81 -16.98
C THR A 34 17.84 -9.61 -16.79
N GLU A 35 17.65 -10.22 -15.61
CA GLU A 35 16.42 -10.92 -15.26
C GLU A 35 15.24 -9.96 -15.17
N THR A 36 14.10 -10.40 -15.70
CA THR A 36 12.84 -9.66 -15.70
C THR A 36 11.71 -10.64 -15.36
N PRO A 37 10.99 -10.45 -14.24
CA PRO A 37 11.16 -9.39 -13.23
C PRO A 37 12.49 -9.56 -12.45
N PRO A 38 13.05 -8.47 -11.89
CA PRO A 38 14.28 -8.56 -11.10
C PRO A 38 14.00 -9.39 -9.82
N SER A 39 14.58 -10.59 -9.78
CA SER A 39 14.47 -11.53 -8.65
C SER A 39 15.27 -11.08 -7.43
N ASP A 40 16.32 -10.28 -7.65
CA ASP A 40 17.29 -9.89 -6.62
C ASP A 40 17.06 -8.43 -6.20
N PHE A 41 16.62 -8.25 -4.96
CA PHE A 41 16.42 -6.95 -4.33
C PHE A 41 16.74 -7.02 -2.84
N VAL A 42 17.18 -5.89 -2.30
CA VAL A 42 17.44 -5.70 -0.87
C VAL A 42 16.33 -4.85 -0.27
N ILE A 43 15.72 -5.35 0.80
CA ILE A 43 14.75 -4.58 1.58
C ILE A 43 15.52 -3.73 2.59
N VAL A 44 15.33 -2.42 2.53
CA VAL A 44 15.85 -1.46 3.49
C VAL A 44 14.70 -0.95 4.34
N SER A 45 14.60 -1.47 5.56
CA SER A 45 13.61 -1.04 6.53
C SER A 45 14.13 0.12 7.36
N VAL A 46 13.40 1.22 7.35
CA VAL A 46 13.65 2.44 8.12
C VAL A 46 12.39 2.78 8.93
N PRO A 47 12.04 1.97 9.95
CA PRO A 47 10.90 2.27 10.80
C PRO A 47 11.10 3.63 11.49
N PRO A 48 10.04 4.44 11.65
CA PRO A 48 10.13 5.66 12.44
C PRO A 48 10.52 5.33 13.88
N SER A 49 11.44 6.10 14.45
CA SER A 49 11.72 6.03 15.90
C SER A 49 10.48 6.39 16.73
N ALA A 50 10.46 6.03 18.01
CA ALA A 50 9.32 6.32 18.89
C ALA A 50 8.97 7.82 18.95
N GLU A 51 9.98 8.70 18.92
CA GLU A 51 9.79 10.15 18.89
C GLU A 51 9.22 10.63 17.55
N GLU A 52 9.67 10.03 16.46
CA GLU A 52 9.23 10.29 15.10
C GLU A 52 7.79 9.80 14.83
N ALA A 53 7.40 8.68 15.44
CA ALA A 53 6.04 8.16 15.40
C ALA A 53 5.08 9.09 16.16
N ALA A 54 5.50 9.60 17.32
CA ALA A 54 4.72 10.60 18.07
C ALA A 54 4.54 11.92 17.30
N GLN A 55 5.47 12.25 16.40
CA GLN A 55 5.46 13.45 15.57
C GLN A 55 4.96 13.19 14.13
N ALA A 56 4.32 12.05 13.86
CA ALA A 56 3.84 11.68 12.52
C ALA A 56 2.89 12.72 11.87
N LYS A 57 2.27 13.56 12.71
CA LYS A 57 1.38 14.65 12.29
C LYS A 57 2.10 15.92 11.83
N ASP A 58 3.43 16.03 11.99
CA ASP A 58 4.18 17.21 11.59
C ASP A 58 4.44 17.22 10.06
N PRO A 59 3.80 18.12 9.29
CA PRO A 59 4.01 18.24 7.86
C PRO A 59 5.39 18.78 7.50
N ALA A 60 6.24 19.19 8.45
CA ALA A 60 7.62 19.63 8.23
C ALA A 60 8.68 18.52 8.42
N ARG A 61 8.30 17.33 8.91
CA ARG A 61 9.24 16.23 9.17
C ARG A 61 10.08 15.82 7.96
N VAL A 62 11.40 15.75 8.14
CA VAL A 62 12.39 15.26 7.16
C VAL A 62 12.99 13.97 7.69
N SER A 63 12.85 12.88 6.95
CA SER A 63 13.37 11.57 7.38
C SER A 63 14.84 11.42 7.02
N LEU A 64 15.71 12.08 7.79
CA LEU A 64 17.16 11.94 7.66
C LEU A 64 17.63 10.49 7.81
N ALA A 65 16.92 9.68 8.60
CA ALA A 65 17.17 8.26 8.74
C ALA A 65 17.00 7.52 7.40
N ALA A 66 15.96 7.83 6.64
CA ALA A 66 15.70 7.21 5.33
C ALA A 66 16.79 7.58 4.33
N ILE A 67 17.16 8.87 4.28
CA ILE A 67 18.22 9.37 3.40
C ILE A 67 19.55 8.65 3.68
N ARG A 68 19.93 8.52 4.96
CA ARG A 68 21.16 7.82 5.37
C ARG A 68 21.13 6.34 4.99
N ALA A 69 20.03 5.65 5.34
CA ALA A 69 19.88 4.22 5.06
C ALA A 69 19.98 3.90 3.56
N ILE A 70 19.40 4.76 2.70
CA ILE A 70 19.49 4.61 1.24
C ILE A 70 20.90 4.91 0.75
N ALA A 71 21.53 5.99 1.25
CA ALA A 71 22.89 6.36 0.85
C ALA A 71 23.92 5.26 1.18
N GLU A 72 23.75 4.58 2.32
CA GLU A 72 24.60 3.45 2.72
C GLU A 72 24.51 2.23 1.77
N GLN A 73 23.42 2.09 1.00
CA GLN A 73 23.28 1.01 0.03
C GLN A 73 24.03 1.25 -1.30
N GLY A 74 24.59 2.44 -1.49
CA GLY A 74 25.24 2.84 -2.74
C GLY A 74 24.24 3.02 -3.88
N VAL A 75 23.05 3.51 -3.56
CA VAL A 75 21.98 3.79 -4.52
C VAL A 75 22.33 5.04 -5.33
N SER A 76 22.13 4.97 -6.65
CA SER A 76 22.32 6.11 -7.55
C SER A 76 21.03 6.88 -7.82
N VAL A 77 19.86 6.23 -7.69
CA VAL A 77 18.54 6.83 -7.99
C VAL A 77 17.52 6.38 -6.96
N VAL A 78 16.71 7.31 -6.47
CA VAL A 78 15.55 7.04 -5.60
C VAL A 78 14.26 7.37 -6.33
N ILE A 79 13.33 6.41 -6.37
CA ILE A 79 11.99 6.56 -6.94
C ILE A 79 10.96 6.67 -5.80
N THR A 80 10.09 7.67 -5.84
CA THR A 80 9.04 7.88 -4.82
C THR A 80 7.86 8.69 -5.38
N GLY A 81 6.69 8.61 -4.74
CA GLY A 81 5.52 9.42 -5.08
C GLY A 81 5.74 10.90 -4.82
N HIS A 82 5.92 11.29 -3.57
CA HIS A 82 6.17 12.68 -3.18
C HIS A 82 7.33 12.77 -2.22
N ILE A 83 8.19 13.74 -2.47
CA ILE A 83 9.33 14.08 -1.63
C ILE A 83 9.35 15.58 -1.40
N LYS A 84 9.76 16.00 -0.21
CA LYS A 84 9.94 17.42 0.10
C LYS A 84 11.23 17.94 -0.51
N ASP A 85 11.23 19.21 -0.91
CA ASP A 85 12.39 19.89 -1.49
C ASP A 85 13.69 19.69 -0.66
N ILE A 86 13.60 19.81 0.66
CA ILE A 86 14.75 19.61 1.56
C ILE A 86 15.31 18.18 1.46
N CYS A 87 14.45 17.16 1.41
CA CYS A 87 14.88 15.78 1.25
C CYS A 87 15.50 15.55 -0.13
N HIS A 88 14.88 16.12 -1.17
CA HIS A 88 15.33 16.03 -2.55
C HIS A 88 16.73 16.66 -2.73
N GLU A 89 16.92 17.89 -2.27
CA GLU A 89 18.23 18.57 -2.29
C GLU A 89 19.29 17.80 -1.51
N THR A 90 18.92 17.22 -0.35
CA THR A 90 19.87 16.44 0.45
C THR A 90 20.34 15.19 -0.29
N LEU A 91 19.45 14.46 -0.96
CA LEU A 91 19.80 13.28 -1.77
C LEU A 91 20.70 13.65 -2.94
N LEU A 92 20.38 14.74 -3.66
CA LEU A 92 21.21 15.23 -4.77
C LEU A 92 22.62 15.61 -4.31
N ASN A 93 22.75 16.27 -3.16
CA ASN A 93 24.05 16.61 -2.59
C ASN A 93 24.89 15.38 -2.20
N LEU A 94 24.24 14.22 -1.98
CA LEU A 94 24.90 12.93 -1.76
C LEU A 94 25.21 12.18 -3.07
N GLY A 95 24.90 12.78 -4.23
CA GLY A 95 25.09 12.16 -5.54
C GLY A 95 24.00 11.15 -5.91
N ILE A 96 22.85 11.21 -5.23
CA ILE A 96 21.70 10.34 -5.45
C ILE A 96 20.64 11.14 -6.20
N ASP A 97 20.33 10.73 -7.43
CA ASP A 97 19.27 11.34 -8.21
C ASP A 97 17.89 10.95 -7.68
N VAL A 98 16.89 11.79 -7.89
CA VAL A 98 15.55 11.59 -7.33
C VAL A 98 14.50 11.71 -8.41
N ILE A 99 13.68 10.68 -8.52
CA ILE A 99 12.52 10.63 -9.41
C ILE A 99 11.28 10.71 -8.54
N ASP A 100 10.69 11.90 -8.52
CA ASP A 100 9.47 12.24 -7.82
C ASP A 100 8.23 12.12 -8.73
N GLY A 101 7.04 12.09 -8.14
CA GLY A 101 5.76 12.00 -8.85
C GLY A 101 5.42 10.59 -9.34
N VAL A 102 6.07 9.55 -8.82
CA VAL A 102 5.81 8.16 -9.21
C VAL A 102 4.68 7.57 -8.37
N GLU A 103 3.50 7.50 -8.96
CA GLU A 103 2.26 7.18 -8.25
C GLU A 103 1.37 6.26 -9.08
N GLY A 104 0.44 5.57 -8.43
CA GLY A 104 -0.51 4.73 -9.16
C GLY A 104 0.10 3.47 -9.76
N MET A 105 1.24 2.99 -9.25
CA MET A 105 1.83 1.72 -9.67
C MET A 105 2.52 0.99 -8.54
N THR A 106 2.77 -0.29 -8.77
CA THR A 106 3.59 -1.16 -7.93
C THR A 106 5.08 -0.84 -8.07
N VAL A 107 5.86 -1.26 -7.08
CA VAL A 107 7.32 -1.13 -7.10
C VAL A 107 7.91 -1.84 -8.33
N GLN A 108 7.38 -3.01 -8.69
CA GLN A 108 7.78 -3.74 -9.87
C GLN A 108 7.54 -2.93 -11.16
N GLU A 109 6.33 -2.42 -11.34
CA GLU A 109 5.99 -1.61 -12.51
C GLU A 109 6.85 -0.34 -12.59
N ALA A 110 7.16 0.28 -11.46
CA ALA A 110 8.04 1.45 -11.40
C ALA A 110 9.46 1.13 -11.91
N ILE A 111 10.04 0.00 -11.49
CA ILE A 111 11.36 -0.44 -11.97
C ILE A 111 11.34 -0.82 -13.45
N GLU A 112 10.30 -1.54 -13.89
CA GLU A 112 10.15 -1.91 -15.30
C GLU A 112 10.03 -0.67 -16.20
N ARG A 113 9.23 0.31 -15.80
CA ARG A 113 9.11 1.60 -16.51
C ARG A 113 10.40 2.41 -16.45
N TYR A 114 11.10 2.41 -15.31
CA TYR A 114 12.40 3.05 -15.19
C TYR A 114 13.43 2.45 -16.15
N ARG A 115 13.49 1.11 -16.26
CA ARG A 115 14.36 0.45 -17.26
C ARG A 115 14.00 0.83 -18.69
N ALA A 116 12.71 0.99 -18.99
CA ALA A 116 12.24 1.27 -20.35
C ALA A 116 12.40 2.74 -20.77
N THR A 117 12.13 3.69 -19.86
CA THR A 117 12.00 5.12 -20.19
C THR A 117 12.76 6.05 -19.25
N GLY A 118 13.49 5.51 -18.28
CA GLY A 118 14.14 6.30 -17.22
C GLY A 118 13.17 7.04 -16.30
N LEU A 119 11.84 6.83 -16.45
CA LEU A 119 10.81 7.68 -15.85
C LEU A 119 11.02 9.18 -16.12
N GLU A 120 11.59 9.54 -17.28
CA GLU A 120 11.99 10.93 -17.59
C GLU A 120 10.80 11.90 -17.71
N THR A 121 9.65 11.40 -18.15
CA THR A 121 8.46 12.24 -18.42
C THR A 121 7.42 12.08 -17.32
N PRO A 122 6.68 13.15 -16.94
CA PRO A 122 5.62 13.04 -15.93
C PRO A 122 4.58 11.96 -16.24
N GLN A 123 4.25 11.75 -17.52
CA GLN A 123 3.28 10.73 -17.93
C GLN A 123 3.78 9.31 -17.65
N SER A 124 5.08 9.06 -17.75
CA SER A 124 5.66 7.74 -17.43
C SER A 124 5.60 7.41 -15.93
N ARG A 125 5.50 8.44 -15.08
CA ARG A 125 5.46 8.34 -13.61
C ARG A 125 4.06 8.10 -13.05
N VAL A 126 3.02 8.26 -13.86
CA VAL A 126 1.64 8.05 -13.43
C VAL A 126 1.14 6.70 -13.91
N GLY A 127 0.71 5.86 -12.97
CA GLY A 127 0.05 4.59 -13.25
C GLY A 127 -1.47 4.69 -13.16
N LEU A 128 -2.12 3.58 -12.82
CA LEU A 128 -3.57 3.55 -12.61
C LEU A 128 -3.92 4.26 -11.29
N PRO A 129 -5.04 5.01 -11.23
CA PRO A 129 -5.42 5.70 -10.00
C PRO A 129 -5.60 4.70 -8.85
N THR A 130 -4.81 4.85 -7.79
CA THR A 130 -4.93 4.03 -6.58
C THR A 130 -6.11 4.52 -5.76
N ARG A 131 -7.18 3.73 -5.69
CA ARG A 131 -8.30 3.97 -4.79
C ARG A 131 -8.28 2.94 -3.68
N ILE A 132 -8.39 3.41 -2.45
CA ILE A 132 -8.43 2.56 -1.26
C ILE A 132 -9.87 2.50 -0.78
N ALA A 133 -10.48 1.32 -0.80
CA ALA A 133 -11.73 1.07 -0.11
C ALA A 133 -11.46 0.75 1.36
N VAL A 134 -12.18 1.41 2.27
CA VAL A 134 -12.10 1.16 3.72
C VAL A 134 -13.48 0.79 4.24
N ALA A 135 -13.58 -0.35 4.92
CA ALA A 135 -14.83 -0.78 5.56
C ALA A 135 -15.12 0.12 6.77
N ALA A 136 -16.24 0.86 6.76
CA ALA A 136 -16.56 1.86 7.79
C ALA A 136 -17.97 1.71 8.35
N GLN A 137 -18.16 2.06 9.63
CA GLN A 137 -19.48 2.02 10.29
C GLN A 137 -20.41 3.18 9.90
N GLY A 138 -19.93 4.10 9.08
CA GLY A 138 -20.61 5.35 8.76
C GLY A 138 -19.83 6.18 7.74
N GLU A 139 -20.12 7.47 7.67
CA GLU A 139 -19.57 8.37 6.66
C GLU A 139 -18.40 9.20 7.20
N GLY A 140 -17.41 9.48 6.34
CA GLY A 140 -16.28 10.35 6.65
C GLY A 140 -15.06 9.67 7.26
N LEU A 141 -13.93 10.39 7.21
CA LEU A 141 -12.59 9.87 7.54
C LEU A 141 -12.36 9.60 9.03
N GLU A 142 -13.11 10.25 9.91
CA GLU A 142 -12.97 10.09 11.38
C GLU A 142 -13.84 8.96 11.93
N THR A 143 -14.59 8.27 11.07
CA THR A 143 -15.47 7.18 11.45
C THR A 143 -14.67 5.90 11.72
N PRO A 144 -15.03 5.12 12.75
CA PRO A 144 -14.37 3.85 13.04
C PRO A 144 -14.60 2.82 11.93
N LEU A 145 -13.65 1.91 11.81
CA LEU A 145 -13.76 0.78 10.87
C LEU A 145 -14.89 -0.17 11.26
N GLU A 146 -15.55 -0.74 10.24
CA GLU A 146 -16.51 -1.83 10.42
C GLU A 146 -15.77 -3.13 10.70
N ILE A 147 -16.13 -3.80 11.79
CA ILE A 147 -15.46 -5.03 12.25
C ILE A 147 -15.91 -6.21 11.38
N ASN A 148 -17.19 -6.22 10.99
CA ASN A 148 -17.80 -7.36 10.30
C ASN A 148 -17.92 -7.09 8.81
N PHE A 149 -16.99 -7.62 8.01
CA PHE A 149 -17.04 -7.51 6.55
C PHE A 149 -18.31 -8.14 5.94
N SER A 150 -18.83 -9.22 6.54
CA SER A 150 -20.05 -9.91 6.09
C SER A 150 -21.31 -9.05 6.17
N THR A 151 -21.40 -8.19 7.19
CA THR A 151 -22.53 -7.27 7.41
C THR A 151 -22.18 -5.82 7.06
N CYS A 152 -21.03 -5.58 6.43
CA CYS A 152 -20.61 -4.24 6.04
C CYS A 152 -21.65 -3.64 5.10
N SER A 153 -22.11 -2.43 5.43
CA SER A 153 -23.15 -1.71 4.70
C SER A 153 -22.61 -0.56 3.84
N ALA A 154 -21.36 -0.14 4.07
CA ALA A 154 -20.73 0.92 3.31
C ALA A 154 -19.20 0.79 3.30
N PHE A 155 -18.62 1.18 2.17
CA PHE A 155 -17.19 1.46 2.04
C PHE A 155 -16.96 2.95 1.86
N ILE A 156 -15.89 3.45 2.46
CA ILE A 156 -15.35 4.77 2.13
C ILE A 156 -14.23 4.55 1.14
N LEU A 157 -14.38 5.07 -0.07
CA LEU A 157 -13.27 5.18 -0.99
C LEU A 157 -12.44 6.40 -0.63
N VAL A 158 -11.13 6.23 -0.56
CA VAL A 158 -10.17 7.28 -0.28
C VAL A 158 -9.14 7.33 -1.40
N ASP A 159 -8.90 8.53 -1.90
CA ASP A 159 -7.70 8.86 -2.67
C ASP A 159 -6.57 9.10 -1.65
N PRO A 160 -5.52 8.25 -1.62
CA PRO A 160 -4.49 8.35 -0.60
C PRO A 160 -3.56 9.56 -0.78
N ILE A 161 -3.58 10.21 -1.96
CA ILE A 161 -2.77 11.40 -2.23
C ILE A 161 -3.48 12.63 -1.67
N THR A 162 -4.73 12.85 -2.10
CA THR A 162 -5.50 14.05 -1.78
C THR A 162 -6.28 13.94 -0.47
N MET A 163 -6.45 12.72 0.06
CA MET A 163 -7.39 12.39 1.14
C MET A 163 -8.84 12.75 0.81
N ALA A 164 -9.18 12.95 -0.47
CA ALA A 164 -10.56 13.06 -0.91
C ALA A 164 -11.25 11.71 -0.71
N TRP A 165 -12.53 11.74 -0.32
CA TRP A 165 -13.28 10.54 -0.04
C TRP A 165 -14.70 10.59 -0.58
N GLU A 166 -15.22 9.42 -0.94
CA GLU A 166 -16.61 9.20 -1.32
C GLU A 166 -17.16 7.96 -0.60
N VAL A 167 -18.46 7.95 -0.32
CA VAL A 167 -19.11 6.82 0.34
C VAL A 167 -19.81 6.00 -0.72
N ILE A 168 -19.56 4.69 -0.70
CA ILE A 168 -20.29 3.71 -1.50
C ILE A 168 -21.08 2.83 -0.55
N GLN A 169 -22.40 2.90 -0.65
CA GLN A 169 -23.29 2.05 0.11
C GLN A 169 -23.52 0.73 -0.63
N ILE A 170 -23.54 -0.35 0.14
CA ILE A 170 -23.98 -1.68 -0.32
C ILE A 170 -25.49 -1.74 -0.09
N ASP A 171 -26.26 -2.24 -1.05
CA ASP A 171 -27.71 -2.34 -0.89
C ASP A 171 -28.03 -3.23 0.32
N PRO A 172 -28.68 -2.70 1.38
CA PRO A 172 -28.94 -3.43 2.61
C PRO A 172 -29.86 -4.64 2.41
N ARG A 173 -30.57 -4.76 1.28
CA ARG A 173 -31.36 -5.97 0.95
C ARG A 173 -30.50 -7.17 0.57
N THR A 174 -29.20 -6.95 0.35
CA THR A 174 -28.23 -7.96 -0.05
C THR A 174 -27.20 -8.27 1.02
N ALA A 175 -27.21 -7.52 2.13
CA ALA A 175 -26.41 -7.82 3.30
C ALA A 175 -26.81 -9.19 3.85
N SER A 176 -25.84 -10.08 4.02
CA SER A 176 -26.16 -11.43 4.46
C SER A 176 -26.59 -11.44 5.93
N GLU A 177 -27.65 -12.18 6.23
CA GLU A 177 -28.20 -12.29 7.59
C GLU A 177 -27.37 -13.22 8.49
N ARG A 178 -26.38 -13.94 7.95
CA ARG A 178 -25.51 -14.85 8.70
C ARG A 178 -24.05 -14.38 8.64
N GLU A 179 -23.38 -14.42 9.79
CA GLU A 179 -21.95 -14.04 9.93
C GLU A 179 -21.00 -14.90 9.08
N GLU A 180 -21.43 -16.12 8.69
CA GLU A 180 -20.68 -17.09 7.90
C GLU A 180 -20.74 -16.86 6.38
N ASP A 181 -21.59 -15.95 5.91
CA ASP A 181 -21.80 -15.76 4.48
C ASP A 181 -20.78 -14.78 3.87
N ILE A 182 -20.35 -15.11 2.65
CA ILE A 182 -19.45 -14.30 1.83
C ILE A 182 -20.22 -13.07 1.34
N ASN A 183 -19.73 -11.87 1.64
CA ASN A 183 -20.32 -10.62 1.13
C ASN A 183 -19.94 -10.39 -0.34
N VAL A 184 -20.56 -11.15 -1.24
CA VAL A 184 -20.31 -11.10 -2.69
C VAL A 184 -20.62 -9.72 -3.27
N GLU A 185 -21.70 -9.07 -2.81
CA GLU A 185 -22.05 -7.74 -3.30
C GLU A 185 -21.07 -6.68 -2.81
N GLY A 186 -20.56 -6.80 -1.59
CA GLY A 186 -19.46 -5.98 -1.08
C GLY A 186 -18.21 -6.10 -1.96
N ILE A 187 -17.80 -7.34 -2.30
CA ILE A 187 -16.68 -7.58 -3.22
C ILE A 187 -16.93 -6.91 -4.58
N ARG A 188 -18.12 -7.14 -5.17
CA ARG A 188 -18.49 -6.56 -6.46
C ARG A 188 -18.49 -5.03 -6.42
N THR A 189 -18.97 -4.44 -5.34
CA THR A 189 -19.02 -3.00 -5.12
C THR A 189 -17.61 -2.42 -5.10
N VAL A 190 -16.69 -3.02 -4.34
CA VAL A 190 -15.28 -2.60 -4.30
C VAL A 190 -14.64 -2.71 -5.69
N VAL A 191 -14.87 -3.82 -6.41
CA VAL A 191 -14.34 -4.01 -7.78
C VAL A 191 -14.88 -2.96 -8.75
N GLN A 192 -16.19 -2.71 -8.73
CA GLN A 192 -16.84 -1.72 -9.62
C GLN A 192 -16.42 -0.29 -9.31
N SER A 193 -16.01 -0.02 -8.07
CA SER A 193 -15.53 1.28 -7.64
C SER A 193 -14.14 1.64 -8.18
N GLY A 194 -13.42 0.65 -8.73
CA GLY A 194 -12.04 0.79 -9.20
C GLY A 194 -11.02 0.84 -8.07
N ALA A 195 -11.40 0.43 -6.85
CA ALA A 195 -10.46 0.29 -5.75
C ALA A 195 -9.46 -0.83 -6.04
N THR A 196 -8.18 -0.56 -5.79
CA THR A 196 -7.09 -1.54 -5.93
C THR A 196 -6.63 -2.07 -4.58
N VAL A 197 -7.09 -1.44 -3.49
CA VAL A 197 -6.76 -1.80 -2.11
C VAL A 197 -8.05 -1.81 -1.29
N LEU A 198 -8.21 -2.84 -0.46
CA LEU A 198 -9.24 -2.91 0.58
C LEU A 198 -8.59 -2.94 1.96
N ILE A 199 -9.00 -2.07 2.87
CA ILE A 199 -8.61 -2.08 4.28
C ILE A 199 -9.80 -2.44 5.15
N THR A 200 -9.65 -3.47 5.98
CA THR A 200 -10.69 -3.95 6.89
C THR A 200 -10.04 -4.59 8.13
N PRO A 201 -10.68 -4.58 9.31
CA PRO A 201 -10.12 -5.26 10.49
C PRO A 201 -10.12 -6.79 10.36
N HIS A 202 -11.21 -7.33 9.81
CA HIS A 202 -11.38 -8.75 9.57
C HIS A 202 -11.93 -9.01 8.19
N ILE A 203 -11.57 -10.15 7.61
CA ILE A 203 -12.12 -10.61 6.34
C ILE A 203 -12.15 -12.13 6.30
N HIS A 204 -13.22 -12.68 5.72
CA HIS A 204 -13.31 -14.12 5.47
C HIS A 204 -12.24 -14.56 4.44
N PRO A 205 -11.55 -15.70 4.62
CA PRO A 205 -10.53 -16.18 3.69
C PRO A 205 -10.97 -16.22 2.23
N GLU A 206 -12.21 -16.67 1.97
CA GLU A 206 -12.75 -16.77 0.61
C GLU A 206 -12.99 -15.39 -0.03
N CYS A 207 -13.44 -14.40 0.75
CA CYS A 207 -13.56 -13.01 0.28
C CYS A 207 -12.20 -12.44 -0.10
N CYS A 208 -11.19 -12.67 0.76
CA CYS A 208 -9.82 -12.24 0.50
C CYS A 208 -9.27 -12.86 -0.78
N MET A 209 -9.48 -14.16 -0.99
CA MET A 209 -9.06 -14.85 -2.21
C MET A 209 -9.75 -14.29 -3.46
N ALA A 210 -11.05 -14.06 -3.42
CA ALA A 210 -11.80 -13.50 -4.54
C ALA A 210 -11.33 -12.09 -4.91
N LEU A 211 -11.11 -11.22 -3.91
CA LEU A 211 -10.59 -9.87 -4.12
C LEU A 211 -9.18 -9.88 -4.73
N ARG A 212 -8.28 -10.73 -4.21
CA ARG A 212 -6.91 -10.86 -4.74
C ARG A 212 -6.89 -11.38 -6.18
N ALA A 213 -7.76 -12.34 -6.52
CA ALA A 213 -7.90 -12.83 -7.89
C ALA A 213 -8.37 -11.73 -8.87
N LEU A 214 -8.99 -10.67 -8.36
CA LEU A 214 -9.41 -9.48 -9.10
C LEU A 214 -8.43 -8.32 -8.97
N ALA A 215 -7.18 -8.60 -8.57
CA ALA A 215 -6.10 -7.62 -8.38
C ALA A 215 -6.39 -6.55 -7.32
N ILE A 216 -7.17 -6.90 -6.28
CA ILE A 216 -7.41 -6.05 -5.12
C ILE A 216 -6.60 -6.60 -3.94
N SER A 217 -5.61 -5.83 -3.48
CA SER A 217 -4.84 -6.18 -2.28
C SER A 217 -5.64 -5.90 -1.02
N VAL A 218 -5.61 -6.83 -0.06
CA VAL A 218 -6.38 -6.71 1.19
C VAL A 218 -5.44 -6.51 2.37
N TYR A 219 -5.66 -5.48 3.17
CA TYR A 219 -4.86 -5.14 4.35
C TYR A 219 -5.68 -5.18 5.61
N LEU A 220 -5.09 -5.75 6.67
CA LEU A 220 -5.73 -5.87 7.98
C LEU A 220 -5.31 -4.71 8.88
N ALA A 221 -6.29 -3.92 9.32
CA ALA A 221 -6.10 -2.83 10.27
C ALA A 221 -6.55 -3.23 11.68
N PRO A 222 -5.95 -2.70 12.76
CA PRO A 222 -6.45 -2.97 14.11
C PRO A 222 -7.87 -2.46 14.32
N GLU A 223 -8.63 -3.14 15.16
CA GLU A 223 -9.97 -2.70 15.55
C GLU A 223 -9.94 -1.33 16.26
N GLY A 224 -11.00 -0.54 16.11
CA GLY A 224 -11.17 0.74 16.79
C GLY A 224 -10.36 1.91 16.22
N VAL A 225 -9.59 1.72 15.14
CA VAL A 225 -8.96 2.81 14.39
C VAL A 225 -9.98 3.50 13.48
N THR A 226 -9.70 4.75 13.11
CA THR A 226 -10.51 5.50 12.13
C THR A 226 -10.10 5.19 10.70
N VAL A 227 -10.95 5.54 9.73
CA VAL A 227 -10.66 5.41 8.30
C VAL A 227 -9.39 6.18 7.92
N ARG A 228 -9.20 7.39 8.45
CA ARG A 228 -7.97 8.17 8.28
C ARG A 228 -6.75 7.40 8.79
N GLU A 229 -6.81 6.91 10.03
CA GLU A 229 -5.70 6.21 10.66
C GLU A 229 -5.35 4.92 9.91
N ALA A 230 -6.35 4.21 9.40
CA ALA A 230 -6.15 3.01 8.58
C ALA A 230 -5.37 3.34 7.30
N VAL A 231 -5.77 4.39 6.57
CA VAL A 231 -5.05 4.85 5.37
C VAL A 231 -3.63 5.34 5.71
N GLU A 232 -3.45 6.07 6.81
CA GLU A 232 -2.13 6.54 7.23
C GLU A 232 -1.18 5.39 7.60
N ARG A 233 -1.67 4.35 8.29
CA ARG A 233 -0.87 3.15 8.59
C ARG A 233 -0.56 2.34 7.34
N TYR A 234 -1.47 2.35 6.37
CA TYR A 234 -1.23 1.76 5.06
C TYR A 234 -0.09 2.49 4.35
N GLU A 235 -0.15 3.83 4.27
CA GLU A 235 0.94 4.68 3.74
C GLU A 235 2.31 4.38 4.36
N GLN A 236 2.33 4.09 5.66
CA GLN A 236 3.54 3.80 6.42
C GLN A 236 4.06 2.36 6.23
N GLY A 237 3.30 1.49 5.56
CA GLY A 237 3.61 0.06 5.43
C GLY A 237 3.48 -0.72 6.74
N GLU A 238 2.71 -0.20 7.70
CA GLU A 238 2.49 -0.85 9.01
C GLU A 238 1.38 -1.90 8.95
N LEU A 239 0.49 -1.81 7.96
CA LEU A 239 -0.58 -2.78 7.81
C LEU A 239 -0.06 -4.07 7.21
N LYS A 240 -0.55 -5.19 7.75
CA LYS A 240 -0.23 -6.51 7.23
C LYS A 240 -1.16 -6.82 6.06
N GLU A 241 -0.55 -7.13 4.91
CA GLU A 241 -1.29 -7.69 3.79
C GLU A 241 -1.82 -9.08 4.16
N SER A 242 -3.11 -9.31 3.91
CA SER A 242 -3.77 -10.59 4.12
C SER A 242 -3.41 -11.53 2.97
N LEU A 243 -2.38 -12.35 3.18
CA LEU A 243 -1.84 -13.24 2.16
C LEU A 243 -2.54 -14.61 2.08
N THR A 244 -3.70 -14.81 2.73
CA THR A 244 -4.35 -16.13 2.85
C THR A 244 -4.34 -16.89 1.52
N THR A 245 -3.49 -17.92 1.44
CA THR A 245 -3.28 -18.77 0.27
C THR A 245 -4.28 -19.93 0.28
N PRO A 246 -4.76 -20.40 -0.88
CA PRO A 246 -5.46 -21.67 -0.93
C PRO A 246 -4.42 -22.79 -0.69
N PHE A 247 -4.85 -23.88 -0.04
CA PHE A 247 -4.06 -25.08 0.27
C PHE A 247 -3.14 -25.01 1.48
N ASN A 248 -3.74 -25.12 2.68
CA ASN A 248 -3.29 -26.15 3.62
C ASN A 248 -4.33 -27.28 3.60
N PHE A 249 -4.16 -28.24 2.69
CA PHE A 249 -4.61 -29.60 2.98
C PHE A 249 -3.64 -30.14 4.03
N THR A 250 -3.97 -30.01 5.31
CA THR A 250 -3.58 -31.06 6.24
C THR A 250 -4.63 -32.15 6.11
N ASP A 251 -4.24 -33.11 5.29
CA ASP A 251 -4.69 -34.49 5.19
C ASP A 251 -5.69 -34.95 6.26
N THR A 252 -6.83 -35.44 5.78
CA THR A 252 -7.73 -36.34 6.49
C THR A 252 -6.97 -37.56 7.00
N GLY A 253 -7.09 -37.86 8.30
CA GLY A 253 -6.48 -39.04 8.90
C GLY A 253 -7.24 -39.55 10.13
N ASP A 254 -8.46 -40.02 9.89
CA ASP A 254 -9.13 -41.19 10.50
C ASP A 254 -9.03 -41.43 12.03
N LYS A 255 -10.22 -41.38 12.65
CA LYS A 255 -10.78 -42.26 13.70
C LYS A 255 -9.83 -42.95 14.70
N ALA A 256 -10.06 -42.66 15.98
CA ALA A 256 -10.72 -43.59 16.91
C ALA A 256 -11.19 -42.84 18.18
#